data_AF-A0A7X6Z4I9-F1
#
_entry.id   AF-A0A7X6Z4I9-F1
#
_cell.length_a   1.000
_cell.length_b   1.000
_cell.length_c   1.000
_cell.angle_alpha   90.00
_cell.angle_beta   90.00
_cell.angle_gamma   90.00
#
_symmetry.space_group_name_H-M   'P 1'
#
loop_
_entity.id
_entity.type
_entity.pdbx_description
1 polymer ?
#
loop_
_entity_poly.entity_id
_entity_poly.type
_entity_poly.pdbx_seq_one_letter_code
_entity_poly.pdbx_strand_id
1 'polypeptide(L)'
;MLVTLILVSAFFLAACSSTASQAESPGENSGAPFMLRPQNDKYFREDEWVRLITLAISQAEHRNKIWEAIPASQRGEISQTEFFRYISFLAECLPGSISSFYRATDEESELMRSYAAKSEKQLTPKPSDASIWWIKARTSDLREIKFAIPVTLDEAGVPYLSKTWLQKQALLYDYVVLYLDALTTGSQQALTALLLHNTEIRTETQRLAIDRRAKDLLAYYRDQVVSGKGGYRCVEMIPGRTVFEEQLLSTDTGTAKTRNVVFTETDGKFRADEKIPQTLNPDDSILYCKGEPLFVQTGLEAQIKSERMLELLGIPLSLEILGTESTDSALFRVTWPGLIVEAFGTCDPSSLTFEGTVHQVFLSYSLFETGSGLRPGDSVHELYLRYPFVRENGYLIQLQEGSAVTTLAVQLESDYIARITLILD
;
A
#
# COMPACT_ATOMS: atom_id res chain seq x y z
N MET A 1 21.18 32.06 55.47
CA MET A 1 22.61 32.45 55.60
C MET A 1 23.43 31.22 55.24
N LEU A 2 23.74 31.01 53.97
CA LEU A 2 24.87 31.58 53.19
C LEU A 2 26.24 31.05 53.67
N VAL A 3 26.96 30.39 52.75
CA VAL A 3 28.44 30.28 52.60
C VAL A 3 29.13 29.23 53.51
N THR A 4 30.03 28.31 53.09
CA THR A 4 30.69 27.82 51.84
C THR A 4 31.49 26.57 52.28
N LEU A 5 31.50 25.46 51.53
CA LEU A 5 32.48 25.04 50.49
C LEU A 5 33.93 24.69 50.97
N ILE A 6 34.42 23.58 50.42
CA ILE A 6 35.83 23.12 50.20
C ILE A 6 36.41 22.14 51.24
N LEU A 7 36.47 20.84 50.89
CA LEU A 7 37.75 20.15 50.62
C LEU A 7 37.51 18.79 49.94
N VAL A 8 37.69 18.76 48.63
CA VAL A 8 38.10 17.56 47.88
C VAL A 8 39.62 17.53 47.94
N SER A 9 40.24 16.41 48.32
CA SER A 9 41.49 15.88 47.73
C SER A 9 42.13 14.78 48.59
N ALA A 10 42.46 13.68 47.94
CA ALA A 10 43.57 12.77 48.24
C ALA A 10 43.46 11.84 49.46
N PHE A 11 42.96 10.63 49.23
CA PHE A 11 43.61 9.42 49.74
C PHE A 11 43.67 8.37 48.62
N PHE A 12 44.76 8.42 47.86
CA PHE A 12 45.26 7.30 47.08
C PHE A 12 46.29 6.54 47.94
N LEU A 13 46.13 5.21 47.95
CA LEU A 13 47.19 4.18 48.01
C LEU A 13 47.88 3.87 49.36
N ALA A 14 47.49 2.73 49.92
CA ALA A 14 48.39 1.63 50.33
C ALA A 14 47.54 0.35 50.43
N ALA A 15 47.56 -0.55 49.45
CA ALA A 15 48.48 -1.70 49.36
C ALA A 15 48.54 -2.56 50.62
N CYS A 16 47.75 -3.66 50.64
CA CYS A 16 48.13 -4.93 51.26
C CYS A 16 47.68 -6.08 50.34
N SER A 17 48.61 -6.57 49.52
CA SER A 17 48.77 -7.99 49.20
C SER A 17 48.88 -8.79 50.52
N SER A 18 48.50 -10.04 50.71
CA SER A 18 48.29 -11.20 49.84
C SER A 18 47.69 -12.30 50.74
N THR A 19 46.80 -13.15 50.23
CA THR A 19 46.94 -14.61 50.41
C THR A 19 46.01 -15.34 49.46
N ALA A 20 46.61 -16.18 48.62
CA ALA A 20 45.93 -17.17 47.82
C ALA A 20 45.27 -18.21 48.74
N SER A 21 44.00 -18.48 48.50
CA SER A 21 43.35 -19.74 48.83
C SER A 21 42.51 -20.12 47.61
N GLN A 22 42.98 -21.13 46.89
CA GLN A 22 42.15 -21.92 46.00
C GLN A 22 40.99 -22.46 46.84
N ALA A 23 39.79 -21.98 46.56
CA ALA A 23 38.56 -22.65 46.91
C ALA A 23 37.79 -22.86 45.60
N GLU A 24 37.52 -24.13 45.36
CA GLU A 24 36.90 -24.69 44.18
C GLU A 24 35.67 -23.91 43.73
N SER A 25 35.61 -23.70 42.42
CA SER A 25 34.49 -23.14 41.67
C SER A 25 33.17 -23.81 42.06
N PRO A 26 32.18 -23.07 42.61
CA PRO A 26 30.80 -23.50 42.49
C PRO A 26 30.41 -23.28 41.03
N GLY A 27 30.09 -24.37 40.34
CA GLY A 27 29.81 -24.39 38.91
C GLY A 27 28.84 -23.30 38.48
N GLU A 28 29.33 -22.41 37.62
CA GLU A 28 28.50 -21.68 36.68
C GLU A 28 27.86 -22.69 35.73
N ASN A 29 26.73 -23.26 36.16
CA ASN A 29 25.72 -23.74 35.23
C ASN A 29 25.05 -22.50 34.61
N SER A 30 25.74 -21.86 33.66
CA SER A 30 25.19 -20.79 32.81
C SER A 30 25.80 -20.91 31.42
N GLY A 31 25.12 -21.65 30.54
CA GLY A 31 25.44 -21.64 29.13
C GLY A 31 25.02 -22.95 28.47
N ALA A 32 23.82 -23.00 27.92
CA ALA A 32 23.60 -23.86 26.76
C ALA A 32 24.72 -23.57 25.74
N PRO A 33 25.31 -24.58 25.07
CA PRO A 33 26.46 -24.39 24.21
C PRO A 33 25.99 -23.67 22.94
N PHE A 34 26.08 -22.35 22.95
CA PHE A 34 25.78 -21.50 21.81
C PHE A 34 26.96 -21.58 20.83
N MET A 35 27.09 -22.71 20.12
CA MET A 35 28.11 -22.88 19.08
C MET A 35 27.45 -22.72 17.71
N LEU A 36 27.37 -21.48 17.25
CA LEU A 36 27.11 -21.16 15.84
C LEU A 36 28.46 -21.18 15.12
N ARG A 37 28.79 -22.32 14.50
CA ARG A 37 29.92 -22.42 13.59
C ARG A 37 29.42 -22.97 12.25
N PRO A 38 29.90 -22.44 11.12
CA PRO A 38 29.63 -23.04 9.83
C PRO A 38 30.05 -24.51 9.83
N GLN A 39 29.26 -25.41 9.23
CA GLN A 39 29.63 -26.83 9.17
C GLN A 39 30.97 -27.06 8.43
N ASN A 40 31.32 -26.17 7.51
CA ASN A 40 32.57 -26.22 6.73
C ASN A 40 33.70 -25.35 7.33
N ASP A 41 33.49 -24.75 8.50
CA ASP A 41 34.38 -23.79 9.18
C ASP A 41 34.78 -22.54 8.36
N LYS A 42 34.14 -22.29 7.20
CA LYS A 42 34.49 -21.20 6.27
C LYS A 42 33.35 -20.21 6.06
N TYR A 43 32.15 -20.69 5.77
CA TYR A 43 30.98 -19.88 5.48
C TYR A 43 29.69 -20.64 5.77
N PHE A 44 28.68 -19.94 6.29
CA PHE A 44 27.34 -20.48 6.48
C PHE A 44 26.67 -20.71 5.13
N ARG A 45 26.09 -21.89 4.92
CA ARG A 45 25.16 -22.15 3.80
C ARG A 45 23.83 -21.43 4.02
N GLU A 46 22.97 -21.38 3.00
CA GLU A 46 21.66 -20.71 3.08
C GLU A 46 20.81 -21.17 4.27
N ASP A 47 20.73 -22.48 4.53
CA ASP A 47 19.95 -23.05 5.63
C ASP A 47 20.52 -22.65 7.01
N GLU A 48 21.85 -22.69 7.16
CA GLU A 48 22.55 -22.27 8.37
C GLU A 48 22.45 -20.75 8.58
N TRP A 49 22.44 -20.00 7.49
CA TRP A 49 22.29 -18.55 7.47
C TRP A 49 20.91 -18.13 7.95
N VAL A 50 19.84 -18.72 7.41
CA VAL A 50 18.47 -18.46 7.87
C VAL A 50 18.30 -18.89 9.33
N ARG A 51 18.90 -20.02 9.73
CA ARG A 51 18.94 -20.42 11.14
C ARG A 51 19.64 -19.39 12.03
N LEU A 52 20.74 -18.79 11.58
CA LEU A 52 21.43 -17.72 12.29
C LEU A 52 20.53 -16.48 12.44
N ILE A 53 19.85 -16.08 11.37
CA ILE A 53 18.91 -14.95 11.40
C ILE A 53 17.74 -15.22 12.35
N THR A 54 17.13 -16.41 12.30
CA THR A 54 16.03 -16.78 13.21
C THR A 54 16.46 -16.77 14.69
N LEU A 55 17.69 -17.19 14.99
CA LEU A 55 18.26 -17.09 16.33
C LEU A 55 18.47 -15.64 16.75
N ALA A 56 18.98 -14.79 15.86
CA ALA A 56 19.18 -13.37 16.16
C ALA A 56 17.86 -12.62 16.42
N ILE A 57 16.80 -13.00 15.71
CA ILE A 57 15.44 -12.51 15.95
C ILE A 57 14.97 -12.93 17.35
N SER A 58 15.12 -14.22 17.69
CA SER A 58 14.55 -14.81 18.90
C SER A 58 15.32 -14.50 20.19
N GLN A 59 16.62 -14.22 20.11
CA GLN A 59 17.52 -14.06 21.27
C GLN A 59 18.23 -12.70 21.22
N ALA A 60 17.52 -11.66 21.64
CA ALA A 60 18.01 -10.28 21.58
C ALA A 60 19.33 -10.08 22.36
N GLU A 61 19.46 -10.74 23.51
CA GLU A 61 20.62 -10.72 24.40
C GLU A 61 21.88 -11.37 23.80
N HIS A 62 21.73 -12.19 22.76
CA HIS A 62 22.84 -12.91 22.12
C HIS A 62 23.23 -12.35 20.75
N ARG A 63 22.59 -11.27 20.30
CA ARG A 63 22.87 -10.64 18.99
C ARG A 63 24.34 -10.26 18.78
N ASN A 64 25.03 -9.82 19.84
CA ASN A 64 26.48 -9.53 19.80
C ASN A 64 27.30 -10.78 19.44
N LYS A 65 27.06 -11.90 20.15
CA LYS A 65 27.76 -13.16 19.91
C LYS A 65 27.41 -13.74 18.54
N ILE A 66 26.16 -13.60 18.11
CA ILE A 66 25.71 -14.05 16.79
C ILE A 66 26.42 -13.26 15.68
N TRP A 67 26.51 -11.95 15.81
CA TRP A 67 27.25 -11.10 14.87
C TRP A 67 28.72 -11.49 14.76
N GLU A 68 29.38 -11.72 15.91
CA GLU A 68 30.79 -12.13 15.96
C GLU A 68 31.03 -13.50 15.32
N ALA A 69 30.03 -14.38 15.34
CA ALA A 69 30.11 -15.70 14.71
C ALA A 69 29.98 -15.65 13.18
N ILE A 70 29.46 -14.57 12.60
CA ILE A 70 29.35 -14.43 11.13
C ILE A 70 30.74 -14.20 10.52
N PRO A 71 31.19 -15.05 9.58
CA PRO A 71 32.45 -14.88 8.87
C PRO A 71 32.56 -13.51 8.22
N ALA A 72 33.76 -12.91 8.27
CA ALA A 72 34.00 -11.56 7.75
C ALA A 72 33.62 -11.41 6.26
N SER A 73 33.76 -12.47 5.46
CA SER A 73 33.36 -12.50 4.05
C SER A 73 31.84 -12.34 3.86
N GLN A 74 31.01 -12.81 4.79
CA GLN A 74 29.54 -12.78 4.66
C GLN A 74 28.90 -11.53 5.28
N ARG A 75 29.66 -10.77 6.10
CA ARG A 75 29.22 -9.50 6.70
C ARG A 75 30.01 -8.29 6.23
N GLY A 76 30.87 -8.44 5.23
CA GLY A 76 31.87 -7.43 4.85
C GLY A 76 31.29 -6.08 4.39
N GLU A 77 30.05 -6.05 3.92
CA GLU A 77 29.43 -4.83 3.42
C GLU A 77 28.74 -3.98 4.50
N ILE A 78 28.43 -4.58 5.66
CA ILE A 78 27.59 -3.94 6.66
C ILE A 78 28.26 -3.88 8.03
N SER A 79 27.82 -2.93 8.82
CA SER A 79 28.22 -2.75 10.22
C SER A 79 27.35 -3.58 11.18
N GLN A 80 27.85 -3.74 12.40
CA GLN A 80 27.09 -4.37 13.49
C GLN A 80 25.79 -3.61 13.77
N THR A 81 25.82 -2.27 13.70
CA THR A 81 24.65 -1.42 13.90
C THR A 81 23.57 -1.66 12.84
N GLU A 82 23.96 -1.77 11.56
CA GLU A 82 23.04 -2.09 10.47
C GLU A 82 22.43 -3.48 10.65
N PHE A 83 23.24 -4.46 11.07
CA PHE A 83 22.75 -5.80 11.40
C PHE A 83 21.71 -5.76 12.54
N PHE A 84 22.00 -5.06 13.65
CA PHE A 84 21.06 -4.98 14.77
C PHE A 84 19.77 -4.26 14.42
N ARG A 85 19.85 -3.22 13.59
CA ARG A 85 18.68 -2.53 13.08
C ARG A 85 17.80 -3.47 12.26
N TYR A 86 18.41 -4.21 11.32
CA TYR A 86 17.68 -5.18 10.49
C TYR A 86 17.02 -6.28 11.32
N ILE A 87 17.76 -6.88 12.27
CA ILE A 87 17.21 -7.93 13.13
C ILE A 87 16.11 -7.41 14.05
N SER A 88 16.22 -6.17 14.55
CA SER A 88 15.18 -5.57 15.40
C SER A 88 13.89 -5.35 14.61
N PHE A 89 14.01 -4.83 13.39
CA PHE A 89 12.91 -4.72 12.44
C PHE A 89 12.24 -6.08 12.18
N LEU A 90 13.02 -7.12 11.86
CA LEU A 90 12.46 -8.46 11.63
C LEU A 90 11.75 -9.04 12.86
N ALA A 91 12.25 -8.75 14.06
CA ALA A 91 11.62 -9.16 15.31
C ALA A 91 10.27 -8.46 15.55
N GLU A 92 10.10 -7.22 15.10
CA GLU A 92 8.82 -6.51 15.14
C GLU A 92 7.79 -7.10 14.15
N CYS A 93 8.26 -7.57 12.98
CA CYS A 93 7.44 -8.22 11.96
C CYS A 93 7.04 -9.67 12.31
N LEU A 94 7.83 -10.34 13.14
CA LEU A 94 7.61 -11.72 13.57
C LEU A 94 7.35 -11.79 15.09
N PRO A 95 6.25 -11.21 15.60
CA PRO A 95 5.93 -11.28 17.02
C PRO A 95 5.61 -12.73 17.39
N GLY A 96 6.37 -13.30 18.32
CA GLY A 96 6.11 -14.62 18.87
C GLY A 96 7.30 -15.59 18.77
N SER A 97 7.02 -16.87 18.95
CA SER A 97 8.05 -17.92 18.88
C SER A 97 8.17 -18.45 17.44
N ILE A 98 9.36 -18.37 16.87
CA ILE A 98 9.65 -18.98 15.56
C ILE A 98 9.45 -20.50 15.66
N SER A 99 8.57 -21.05 14.83
CA SER A 99 8.22 -22.46 14.81
C SER A 99 8.98 -23.24 13.74
N SER A 100 9.24 -22.62 12.58
CA SER A 100 9.95 -23.26 11.46
C SER A 100 10.42 -22.23 10.44
N PHE A 101 11.31 -22.64 9.54
CA PHE A 101 11.68 -21.90 8.34
C PHE A 101 11.84 -22.88 7.18
N TYR A 102 11.53 -22.42 5.96
CA TYR A 102 11.63 -23.23 4.74
C TYR A 102 11.78 -22.34 3.51
N ARG A 103 12.36 -22.88 2.45
CA ARG A 103 12.51 -22.16 1.18
C ARG A 103 11.15 -21.96 0.52
N ALA A 104 10.90 -20.77 -0.02
CA ALA A 104 9.70 -20.48 -0.80
C ALA A 104 9.68 -21.30 -2.10
N THR A 105 8.48 -21.51 -2.66
CA THR A 105 8.36 -22.17 -3.97
C THR A 105 8.95 -21.28 -5.07
N ASP A 106 9.19 -21.84 -6.26
CA ASP A 106 9.70 -21.06 -7.39
C ASP A 106 8.73 -19.93 -7.80
N GLU A 107 7.42 -20.21 -7.79
CA GLU A 107 6.37 -19.23 -8.08
C GLU A 107 6.34 -18.10 -7.04
N GLU A 108 6.38 -18.44 -5.75
CA GLU A 108 6.44 -17.45 -4.66
C GLU A 108 7.71 -16.61 -4.75
N SER A 109 8.85 -17.26 -5.01
CA SER A 109 10.13 -16.58 -5.13
C SER A 109 10.15 -15.64 -6.33
N GLU A 110 9.59 -16.04 -7.46
CA GLU A 110 9.52 -15.21 -8.66
C GLU A 110 8.66 -13.97 -8.45
N LEU A 111 7.51 -14.13 -7.78
CA LEU A 111 6.66 -13.00 -7.40
C LEU A 111 7.43 -11.98 -6.55
N MET A 112 8.13 -12.45 -5.51
CA MET A 112 8.90 -11.59 -4.61
C MET A 112 10.06 -10.90 -5.32
N ARG A 113 10.81 -11.61 -6.18
CA ARG A 113 11.87 -11.03 -7.00
C ARG A 113 11.34 -9.99 -7.97
N SER A 114 10.14 -10.19 -8.53
CA SER A 114 9.52 -9.23 -9.43
C SER A 114 9.22 -7.89 -8.75
N TYR A 115 8.94 -7.90 -7.43
CA TYR A 115 8.76 -6.67 -6.66
C TYR A 115 10.08 -5.93 -6.47
N ALA A 116 11.14 -6.64 -6.07
CA ALA A 116 12.47 -6.05 -5.94
C ALA A 116 12.99 -5.49 -7.28
N ALA A 117 12.72 -6.18 -8.40
CA ALA A 117 13.11 -5.74 -9.74
C ALA A 117 12.42 -4.44 -10.19
N LYS A 118 11.21 -4.17 -9.68
CA LYS A 118 10.48 -2.93 -9.97
C LYS A 118 10.98 -1.74 -9.14
N SER A 119 11.60 -1.99 -7.98
CA SER A 119 12.06 -0.95 -7.06
C SER A 119 13.11 -0.04 -7.71
N GLU A 120 14.11 -0.66 -8.31
CA GLU A 120 15.22 0.01 -8.95
C GLU A 120 15.81 -0.92 -10.02
N LYS A 121 15.88 -0.42 -11.26
CA LYS A 121 16.34 -1.21 -12.42
C LYS A 121 17.78 -1.72 -12.29
N GLN A 122 18.58 -1.12 -11.43
CA GLN A 122 19.99 -1.42 -11.21
C GLN A 122 20.30 -1.88 -9.78
N LEU A 123 19.30 -2.42 -9.05
CA LEU A 123 19.53 -3.00 -7.73
C LEU A 123 20.62 -4.08 -7.83
N THR A 124 21.67 -3.91 -7.01
CA THR A 124 22.83 -4.80 -6.95
C THR A 124 22.98 -5.28 -5.52
N PRO A 125 22.98 -6.60 -5.22
CA PRO A 125 22.83 -7.72 -6.16
C PRO A 125 21.45 -7.74 -6.82
N LYS A 126 21.36 -8.40 -7.98
CA LYS A 126 20.11 -8.47 -8.73
C LYS A 126 19.09 -9.30 -7.94
N PRO A 127 17.78 -9.02 -8.08
CA PRO A 127 16.74 -9.86 -7.51
C PRO A 127 16.88 -11.35 -7.84
N SER A 128 17.36 -11.70 -9.04
CA SER A 128 17.64 -13.08 -9.45
C SER A 128 18.64 -13.81 -8.55
N ASP A 129 19.51 -13.06 -7.89
CA ASP A 129 20.63 -13.58 -7.09
C ASP A 129 20.22 -13.73 -5.60
N ALA A 130 18.92 -13.57 -5.31
CA ALA A 130 18.37 -13.79 -3.99
C ALA A 130 17.48 -15.04 -3.95
N SER A 131 17.70 -15.89 -2.95
CA SER A 131 16.74 -16.93 -2.58
C SER A 131 15.74 -16.40 -1.56
N ILE A 132 14.49 -16.87 -1.63
CA ILE A 132 13.43 -16.43 -0.73
C ILE A 132 13.12 -17.53 0.27
N TRP A 133 13.10 -17.18 1.55
CA TRP A 133 12.82 -18.08 2.65
C TRP A 133 11.63 -17.57 3.46
N TRP A 134 10.73 -18.48 3.81
CA TRP A 134 9.64 -18.21 4.74
C TRP A 134 10.09 -18.55 6.15
N ILE A 135 9.91 -17.60 7.07
CA ILE A 135 9.98 -17.85 8.51
C ILE A 135 8.55 -17.91 9.04
N LYS A 136 8.20 -19.00 9.71
CA LYS A 136 6.94 -19.15 10.42
C LYS A 136 7.14 -18.87 11.89
N ALA A 137 6.28 -18.03 12.46
CA ALA A 137 6.19 -17.81 13.88
C ALA A 137 4.76 -18.04 14.38
N ARG A 138 4.65 -18.38 15.66
CA ARG A 138 3.38 -18.53 16.35
C ARG A 138 3.26 -17.43 17.39
N THR A 139 2.22 -16.62 17.26
CA THR A 139 1.89 -15.55 18.19
C THR A 139 1.30 -16.12 19.49
N SER A 140 1.21 -15.28 20.53
CA SER A 140 0.65 -15.68 21.84
C SER A 140 -0.83 -16.09 21.77
N ASP A 141 -1.58 -15.59 20.80
CA ASP A 141 -2.98 -15.96 20.51
C ASP A 141 -3.08 -17.18 19.58
N LEU A 142 -1.99 -17.93 19.41
CA LEU A 142 -1.88 -19.16 18.65
C LEU A 142 -2.05 -19.01 17.12
N ARG A 143 -2.11 -17.79 16.60
CA ARG A 143 -2.10 -17.55 15.14
C ARG A 143 -0.73 -17.88 14.58
N GLU A 144 -0.73 -18.46 13.38
CA GLU A 144 0.50 -18.66 12.62
C GLU A 144 0.70 -17.49 11.67
N ILE A 145 1.91 -16.94 11.69
CA ILE A 145 2.36 -15.91 10.77
C ILE A 145 3.51 -16.46 9.94
N LYS A 146 3.55 -16.09 8.66
CA LYS A 146 4.68 -16.34 7.78
C LYS A 146 5.24 -15.01 7.28
N PHE A 147 6.56 -14.89 7.25
CA PHE A 147 7.25 -13.69 6.78
C PHE A 147 8.36 -14.09 5.81
N ALA A 148 8.40 -13.42 4.65
CA ALA A 148 9.42 -13.67 3.64
C ALA A 148 10.71 -12.94 3.99
N ILE A 149 11.83 -13.64 3.91
CA ILE A 149 13.16 -13.06 4.03
C ILE A 149 13.95 -13.39 2.76
N PRO A 150 14.45 -12.36 2.05
CA PRO A 150 15.39 -12.57 0.97
C PRO A 150 16.80 -12.84 1.54
N VAL A 151 17.47 -13.82 0.95
CA VAL A 151 18.87 -14.18 1.22
C VAL A 151 19.66 -13.92 -0.05
N THR A 152 20.48 -12.87 -0.04
CA THR A 152 21.34 -12.51 -1.16
C THR A 152 22.54 -13.44 -1.25
N LEU A 153 22.86 -13.91 -2.45
CA LEU A 153 23.94 -14.84 -2.75
C LEU A 153 25.02 -14.15 -3.58
N ASP A 154 26.29 -14.47 -3.31
CA ASP A 154 27.41 -14.04 -4.16
C ASP A 154 27.54 -14.93 -5.41
N GLU A 155 28.53 -14.65 -6.26
CA GLU A 155 28.79 -15.43 -7.47
C GLU A 155 29.11 -16.91 -7.21
N ALA A 156 29.55 -17.25 -5.98
CA ALA A 156 29.83 -18.61 -5.54
C ALA A 156 28.62 -19.27 -4.85
N GLY A 157 27.47 -18.60 -4.78
CA GLY A 157 26.27 -19.07 -4.09
C GLY A 157 26.36 -18.99 -2.57
N VAL A 158 27.29 -18.19 -2.03
CA VAL A 158 27.46 -18.00 -0.59
C VAL A 158 26.55 -16.85 -0.13
N PRO A 159 25.72 -17.07 0.91
CA PRO A 159 24.85 -16.02 1.42
C PRO A 159 25.65 -14.91 2.11
N TYR A 160 25.22 -13.67 1.96
CA TYR A 160 25.81 -12.51 2.64
C TYR A 160 24.73 -11.45 2.92
N LEU A 161 25.05 -10.48 3.78
CA LEU A 161 24.19 -9.31 4.00
C LEU A 161 24.55 -8.22 3.00
N SER A 162 23.71 -8.05 1.99
CA SER A 162 23.86 -6.95 1.04
C SER A 162 23.48 -5.60 1.67
N LYS A 163 24.41 -4.64 1.63
CA LYS A 163 24.18 -3.30 2.17
C LYS A 163 23.04 -2.57 1.45
N THR A 164 23.00 -2.66 0.13
CA THR A 164 21.99 -1.98 -0.70
C THR A 164 20.58 -2.50 -0.41
N TRP A 165 20.40 -3.82 -0.30
CA TRP A 165 19.12 -4.44 0.04
C TRP A 165 18.64 -4.03 1.42
N LEU A 166 19.51 -4.11 2.42
CA LEU A 166 19.18 -3.71 3.78
C LEU A 166 18.81 -2.22 3.86
N GLN A 167 19.57 -1.36 3.18
CA GLN A 167 19.27 0.07 3.14
C GLN A 167 17.92 0.37 2.48
N LYS A 168 17.59 -0.29 1.37
CA LYS A 168 16.29 -0.12 0.69
C LYS A 168 15.12 -0.56 1.56
N GLN A 169 15.22 -1.71 2.21
CA GLN A 169 14.20 -2.17 3.15
C GLN A 169 14.08 -1.23 4.35
N ALA A 170 15.20 -0.78 4.91
CA ALA A 170 15.19 0.15 6.04
C ALA A 170 14.54 1.50 5.69
N LEU A 171 14.87 2.09 4.53
CA LEU A 171 14.26 3.35 4.07
C LEU A 171 12.76 3.21 3.85
N LEU A 172 12.31 2.10 3.23
CA LEU A 172 10.89 1.84 3.05
C LEU A 172 10.19 1.64 4.40
N TYR A 173 10.81 0.90 5.33
CA TYR A 173 10.27 0.73 6.68
C TYR A 173 10.14 2.06 7.43
N ASP A 174 11.18 2.91 7.39
CA ASP A 174 11.15 4.22 8.02
C ASP A 174 10.02 5.09 7.46
N TYR A 175 9.83 5.08 6.13
CA TYR A 175 8.71 5.77 5.48
C TYR A 175 7.36 5.28 6.03
N VAL A 176 7.17 3.96 6.14
CA VAL A 176 5.92 3.39 6.66
C VAL A 176 5.70 3.77 8.12
N VAL A 177 6.73 3.70 8.96
CA VAL A 177 6.63 4.09 10.37
C VAL A 177 6.21 5.55 10.49
N LEU A 178 6.83 6.46 9.73
CA LEU A 178 6.45 7.88 9.70
C LEU A 178 5.02 8.09 9.17
N TYR A 179 4.61 7.32 8.17
CA TYR A 179 3.27 7.37 7.59
C TYR A 179 2.20 6.96 8.60
N LEU A 180 2.39 5.82 9.25
CA LEU A 180 1.47 5.29 10.27
C LEU A 180 1.46 6.17 11.52
N ASP A 181 2.59 6.77 11.90
CA ASP A 181 2.66 7.74 13.00
C ASP A 181 1.90 9.03 12.68
N ALA A 182 2.05 9.57 11.46
CA ALA A 182 1.29 10.74 11.01
C ALA A 182 -0.22 10.48 11.05
N LEU A 183 -0.67 9.29 10.67
CA LEU A 183 -2.06 8.87 10.76
C LEU A 183 -2.53 8.75 12.22
N THR A 184 -1.74 8.07 13.06
CA THR A 184 -2.06 7.84 14.49
C THR A 184 -2.14 9.14 15.27
N THR A 185 -1.25 10.10 14.97
CA THR A 185 -1.18 11.40 15.65
C THR A 185 -2.14 12.44 15.07
N GLY A 186 -2.82 12.15 13.96
CA GLY A 186 -3.72 13.09 13.31
C GLY A 186 -3.01 14.21 12.52
N SER A 187 -1.71 14.06 12.22
CA SER A 187 -0.88 15.13 11.67
C SER A 187 -1.03 15.27 10.16
N GLN A 188 -1.95 16.13 9.71
CA GLN A 188 -2.14 16.42 8.29
C GLN A 188 -0.89 16.98 7.63
N GLN A 189 -0.13 17.84 8.32
CA GLN A 189 1.10 18.40 7.77
C GLN A 189 2.15 17.32 7.48
N ALA A 190 2.37 16.40 8.41
CA ALA A 190 3.33 15.31 8.24
C ALA A 190 2.88 14.36 7.13
N LEU A 191 1.59 14.02 7.10
CA LEU A 191 1.03 13.14 6.08
C LEU A 191 1.11 13.76 4.68
N THR A 192 0.75 15.04 4.52
CA THR A 192 0.93 15.77 3.26
C THR A 192 2.39 15.76 2.82
N ALA A 193 3.33 16.03 3.74
CA ALA A 193 4.76 16.02 3.40
C ALA A 193 5.24 14.64 2.91
N LEU A 194 4.74 13.55 3.52
CA LEU A 194 5.04 12.18 3.10
C LEU A 194 4.40 11.81 1.76
N LEU A 195 3.17 12.27 1.49
CA LEU A 195 2.50 12.09 0.20
C LEU A 195 3.18 12.90 -0.93
N LEU A 196 3.82 14.01 -0.59
CA LEU A 196 4.61 14.84 -1.50
C LEU A 196 6.04 14.35 -1.71
N HIS A 197 6.50 13.36 -0.94
CA HIS A 197 7.91 12.97 -0.96
C HIS A 197 8.35 12.55 -2.37
N ASN A 198 9.38 13.23 -2.89
CA ASN A 198 9.93 13.01 -4.23
C ASN A 198 8.88 13.12 -5.36
N THR A 199 7.81 13.87 -5.12
CA THR A 199 6.78 14.19 -6.11
C THR A 199 6.92 15.64 -6.52
N GLU A 200 7.13 15.87 -7.82
CA GLU A 200 7.15 17.21 -8.40
C GLU A 200 5.71 17.73 -8.50
N ILE A 201 5.45 18.88 -7.88
CA ILE A 201 4.15 19.56 -7.94
C ILE A 201 4.16 20.54 -9.09
N ARG A 202 3.30 20.28 -10.08
CA ARG A 202 3.24 21.05 -11.33
C ARG A 202 2.07 22.01 -11.38
N THR A 203 1.01 21.71 -10.63
CA THR A 203 -0.23 22.51 -10.64
C THR A 203 -0.80 22.70 -9.23
N GLU A 204 -1.62 23.73 -9.07
CA GLU A 204 -2.34 23.98 -7.82
C GLU A 204 -3.35 22.86 -7.53
N THR A 205 -4.08 22.38 -8.56
CA THR A 205 -5.02 21.25 -8.42
C THR A 205 -4.33 20.01 -7.87
N GLN A 206 -3.11 19.70 -8.33
CA GLN A 206 -2.34 18.57 -7.80
C GLN A 206 -2.07 18.71 -6.29
N ARG A 207 -1.70 19.91 -5.85
CA ARG A 207 -1.48 20.20 -4.42
C ARG A 207 -2.78 20.03 -3.63
N LEU A 208 -3.88 20.63 -4.10
CA LEU A 208 -5.19 20.52 -3.45
C LEU A 208 -5.69 19.08 -3.37
N ALA A 209 -5.46 18.27 -4.41
CA ALA A 209 -5.82 16.86 -4.42
C ALA A 209 -5.04 16.06 -3.36
N ILE A 210 -3.75 16.37 -3.16
CA ILE A 210 -2.93 15.72 -2.13
C ILE A 210 -3.39 16.15 -0.73
N ASP A 211 -3.64 17.44 -0.51
CA ASP A 211 -4.17 17.95 0.75
C ASP A 211 -5.52 17.34 1.10
N ARG A 212 -6.39 17.19 0.08
CA ARG A 212 -7.68 16.51 0.23
C ARG A 212 -7.48 15.04 0.59
N ARG A 213 -6.58 14.33 -0.09
CA ARG A 213 -6.25 12.93 0.22
C ARG A 213 -5.74 12.77 1.65
N ALA A 214 -4.85 13.64 2.12
CA ALA A 214 -4.35 13.60 3.48
C ALA A 214 -5.49 13.78 4.50
N LYS A 215 -6.37 14.74 4.27
CA LYS A 215 -7.54 14.98 5.13
C LYS A 215 -8.48 13.77 5.19
N ASP A 216 -8.81 13.19 4.03
CA ASP A 216 -9.75 12.07 3.96
C ASP A 216 -9.14 10.76 4.49
N LEU A 217 -7.83 10.57 4.35
CA LEU A 217 -7.10 9.48 5.02
C LEU A 217 -7.21 9.59 6.54
N LEU A 218 -6.94 10.77 7.10
CA LEU A 218 -7.03 10.99 8.55
C LEU A 218 -8.45 10.75 9.07
N ALA A 219 -9.47 11.20 8.33
CA ALA A 219 -10.85 10.93 8.69
C ALA A 219 -11.15 9.42 8.67
N TYR A 220 -10.74 8.72 7.62
CA TYR A 220 -10.94 7.27 7.51
C TYR A 220 -10.25 6.51 8.64
N TYR A 221 -8.97 6.78 8.92
CA TYR A 221 -8.23 6.08 9.97
C TYR A 221 -8.81 6.34 11.36
N ARG A 222 -9.24 7.58 11.64
CA ARG A 222 -9.91 7.93 12.90
C ARG A 222 -11.20 7.13 13.09
N ASP A 223 -11.99 6.96 12.02
CA ASP A 223 -13.36 6.44 12.11
C ASP A 223 -13.45 4.93 11.86
N GLN A 224 -12.45 4.32 11.22
CA GLN A 224 -12.52 2.94 10.72
C GLN A 224 -11.34 2.04 11.12
N VAL A 225 -10.21 2.59 11.58
CA VAL A 225 -8.98 1.80 11.82
C VAL A 225 -8.58 1.84 13.30
N VAL A 226 -8.21 0.69 13.84
CA VAL A 226 -7.65 0.60 15.20
C VAL A 226 -6.25 1.19 15.18
N SER A 227 -6.11 2.38 15.77
CA SER A 227 -4.81 3.06 15.89
C SER A 227 -4.03 2.60 17.12
N GLY A 228 -2.70 2.56 17.04
CA GLY A 228 -1.79 2.28 18.17
C GLY A 228 -1.12 0.89 18.14
N LYS A 229 -0.42 0.55 19.23
CA LYS A 229 0.37 -0.69 19.33
C LYS A 229 -0.53 -1.93 19.17
N GLY A 230 -0.25 -2.74 18.16
CA GLY A 230 -1.01 -3.95 17.84
C GLY A 230 -2.18 -3.73 16.86
N GLY A 231 -2.44 -2.47 16.46
CA GLY A 231 -3.44 -2.14 15.43
C GLY A 231 -2.99 -2.47 14.01
N TYR A 232 -1.68 -2.59 13.79
CA TYR A 232 -1.09 -2.98 12.51
C TYR A 232 0.09 -3.95 12.71
N ARG A 233 0.43 -4.69 11.65
CA ARG A 233 1.61 -5.56 11.58
C ARG A 233 2.17 -5.62 10.18
N CYS A 234 3.50 -5.63 10.05
CA CYS A 234 4.15 -5.91 8.78
C CYS A 234 4.10 -7.41 8.48
N VAL A 235 3.56 -7.79 7.33
CA VAL A 235 3.43 -9.20 6.91
C VAL A 235 4.39 -9.58 5.77
N GLU A 236 4.93 -8.59 5.07
CA GLU A 236 5.88 -8.78 3.96
C GLU A 236 6.83 -7.59 3.88
N MET A 237 8.13 -7.83 3.66
CA MET A 237 9.11 -6.79 3.37
C MET A 237 10.18 -7.30 2.42
N ILE A 238 10.27 -6.66 1.26
CA ILE A 238 11.26 -6.89 0.21
C ILE A 238 11.69 -5.49 -0.29
N PRO A 239 12.89 -5.30 -0.87
CA PRO A 239 13.22 -4.00 -1.46
C PRO A 239 12.11 -3.54 -2.41
N GLY A 240 11.66 -2.30 -2.25
CA GLY A 240 10.60 -1.70 -3.05
C GLY A 240 9.17 -2.10 -2.70
N ARG A 241 8.93 -3.04 -1.78
CA ARG A 241 7.57 -3.42 -1.39
C ARG A 241 7.47 -3.90 0.05
N THR A 242 6.49 -3.39 0.75
CA THR A 242 6.05 -3.93 2.03
C THR A 242 4.54 -3.95 2.13
N VAL A 243 4.01 -4.90 2.90
CA VAL A 243 2.58 -5.04 3.14
C VAL A 243 2.35 -5.01 4.64
N PHE A 244 1.43 -4.15 5.06
CA PHE A 244 0.97 -4.05 6.43
C PHE A 244 -0.48 -4.50 6.51
N GLU A 245 -0.77 -5.38 7.45
CA GLU A 245 -2.12 -5.76 7.81
C GLU A 245 -2.58 -4.90 8.98
N GLU A 246 -3.74 -4.26 8.83
CA GLU A 246 -4.35 -3.36 9.80
C GLU A 246 -5.67 -3.91 10.31
N GLN A 247 -5.98 -3.66 11.57
CA GLN A 247 -7.26 -4.01 12.19
C GLN A 247 -8.27 -2.88 12.01
N LEU A 248 -9.48 -3.23 11.57
CA LEU A 248 -10.60 -2.32 11.46
C LEU A 248 -11.39 -2.25 12.76
N LEU A 249 -11.98 -1.09 13.04
CA LEU A 249 -12.94 -0.92 14.12
C LEU A 249 -14.16 -1.81 13.83
N SER A 250 -14.45 -2.75 14.73
CA SER A 250 -15.58 -3.66 14.56
C SER A 250 -16.89 -2.93 14.88
N THR A 251 -17.80 -2.84 13.91
CA THR A 251 -19.17 -2.37 14.15
C THR A 251 -20.07 -3.46 14.73
N ASP A 252 -19.72 -4.74 14.51
CA ASP A 252 -20.49 -5.90 14.98
C ASP A 252 -19.67 -6.77 15.94
N THR A 253 -20.34 -7.47 16.87
CA THR A 253 -19.74 -8.33 17.91
C THR A 253 -19.12 -9.63 17.38
N GLY A 254 -18.62 -9.66 16.16
CA GLY A 254 -18.12 -10.88 15.51
C GLY A 254 -16.93 -10.59 14.60
N THR A 255 -15.76 -11.08 15.03
CA THR A 255 -14.45 -11.11 14.33
C THR A 255 -13.87 -9.75 13.92
N ALA A 256 -12.67 -9.46 14.42
CA ALA A 256 -11.88 -8.33 13.95
C ALA A 256 -11.65 -8.46 12.44
N LYS A 257 -12.18 -7.51 11.66
CA LYS A 257 -11.91 -7.40 10.23
C LYS A 257 -10.51 -6.80 10.05
N THR A 258 -9.75 -7.34 9.11
CA THR A 258 -8.45 -6.80 8.74
C THR A 258 -8.45 -6.30 7.30
N ARG A 259 -7.54 -5.38 7.00
CA ARG A 259 -7.25 -4.96 5.62
C ARG A 259 -5.74 -4.91 5.41
N ASN A 260 -5.31 -4.92 4.16
CA ASN A 260 -3.90 -4.78 3.80
C ASN A 260 -3.66 -3.43 3.15
N VAL A 261 -2.62 -2.72 3.61
CA VAL A 261 -2.05 -1.55 2.96
C VAL A 261 -0.72 -1.95 2.35
N VAL A 262 -0.53 -1.64 1.08
CA VAL A 262 0.69 -1.97 0.35
C VAL A 262 1.50 -0.70 0.17
N PHE A 263 2.75 -0.72 0.61
CA PHE A 263 3.68 0.37 0.38
C PHE A 263 4.71 -0.06 -0.66
N THR A 264 4.98 0.83 -1.61
CA THR A 264 5.93 0.58 -2.69
C THR A 264 6.94 1.71 -2.79
N GLU A 265 8.18 1.37 -3.10
CA GLU A 265 9.20 2.32 -3.55
C GLU A 265 9.55 2.02 -5.01
N THR A 266 9.62 3.05 -5.84
CA THR A 266 10.04 2.96 -7.24
C THR A 266 10.83 4.21 -7.59
N ASP A 267 12.09 4.04 -7.97
CA ASP A 267 13.02 5.13 -8.30
C ASP A 267 13.05 6.24 -7.22
N GLY A 268 13.08 5.85 -5.95
CA GLY A 268 13.10 6.75 -4.79
C GLY A 268 11.75 7.36 -4.42
N LYS A 269 10.66 7.07 -5.15
CA LYS A 269 9.32 7.56 -4.83
C LYS A 269 8.57 6.52 -4.01
N PHE A 270 8.12 6.93 -2.83
CA PHE A 270 7.33 6.10 -1.93
C PHE A 270 5.84 6.34 -2.16
N ARG A 271 5.05 5.28 -2.06
CA ARG A 271 3.59 5.35 -2.18
C ARG A 271 2.91 4.33 -1.29
N ALA A 272 1.79 4.74 -0.68
CA ALA A 272 0.82 3.86 -0.04
C ALA A 272 -0.36 3.59 -0.99
N ASP A 273 -0.64 2.32 -1.25
CA ASP A 273 -1.82 1.83 -1.95
C ASP A 273 -2.92 1.53 -0.91
N GLU A 274 -3.81 2.52 -0.81
CA GLU A 274 -4.91 2.62 0.14
C GLU A 274 -6.23 2.27 -0.54
N LYS A 275 -6.67 1.02 -0.43
CA LYS A 275 -7.95 0.54 -0.99
C LYS A 275 -9.14 0.94 -0.12
N ILE A 276 -9.38 2.24 -0.03
CA ILE A 276 -10.49 2.82 0.72
C ILE A 276 -11.68 2.96 -0.24
N PRO A 277 -12.85 2.36 0.05
CA PRO A 277 -14.05 2.53 -0.76
C PRO A 277 -14.48 4.00 -0.85
N GLN A 278 -15.01 4.41 -1.99
CA GLN A 278 -15.57 5.73 -2.19
C GLN A 278 -16.96 5.63 -2.79
N THR A 279 -17.85 6.46 -2.28
CA THR A 279 -19.22 6.59 -2.77
C THR A 279 -19.27 7.69 -3.81
N LEU A 280 -19.95 7.44 -4.93
CA LEU A 280 -20.18 8.43 -5.98
C LEU A 280 -21.06 9.54 -5.40
N ASN A 281 -20.64 10.80 -5.57
CA ASN A 281 -21.46 11.94 -5.20
C ASN A 281 -22.74 11.92 -6.07
N PRO A 282 -23.95 12.01 -5.48
CA PRO A 282 -25.19 12.08 -6.25
C PRO A 282 -25.19 13.13 -7.36
N ASP A 283 -24.52 14.28 -7.17
CA ASP A 283 -24.40 15.31 -8.21
C ASP A 283 -23.65 14.79 -9.45
N ASP A 284 -22.70 13.88 -9.28
CA ASP A 284 -21.94 13.29 -10.38
C ASP A 284 -22.68 12.18 -11.14
N SER A 285 -23.86 11.78 -10.67
CA SER A 285 -24.79 10.93 -11.44
C SER A 285 -25.57 11.70 -12.50
N ILE A 286 -25.53 13.03 -12.46
CA ILE A 286 -26.23 13.90 -13.40
C ILE A 286 -25.23 14.46 -14.40
N LEU A 287 -25.57 14.33 -15.70
CA LEU A 287 -24.72 14.77 -16.79
C LEU A 287 -25.29 16.02 -17.46
N TYR A 288 -24.41 16.95 -17.81
CA TYR A 288 -24.74 18.26 -18.37
C TYR A 288 -24.05 18.49 -19.71
N CYS A 289 -24.66 19.31 -20.55
CA CYS A 289 -24.08 19.88 -21.76
C CYS A 289 -24.30 21.40 -21.72
N LYS A 290 -23.21 22.18 -21.69
CA LYS A 290 -23.26 23.66 -21.60
C LYS A 290 -24.12 24.18 -20.43
N GLY A 291 -24.10 23.48 -19.28
CA GLY A 291 -24.86 23.84 -18.08
C GLY A 291 -26.33 23.37 -18.07
N GLU A 292 -26.82 22.77 -19.15
CA GLU A 292 -28.16 22.18 -19.21
C GLU A 292 -28.10 20.67 -18.95
N PRO A 293 -28.97 20.08 -18.12
CA PRO A 293 -28.98 18.65 -17.87
C PRO A 293 -29.37 17.88 -19.13
N LEU A 294 -28.63 16.82 -19.46
CA LEU A 294 -28.88 16.00 -20.64
C LEU A 294 -30.20 15.22 -20.53
N PHE A 295 -30.45 14.62 -19.38
CA PHE A 295 -31.57 13.71 -19.16
C PHE A 295 -32.58 14.28 -18.17
N VAL A 296 -33.84 13.89 -18.34
CA VAL A 296 -34.89 14.20 -17.37
C VAL A 296 -34.83 13.15 -16.27
N GLN A 297 -34.50 13.57 -15.05
CA GLN A 297 -34.48 12.70 -13.87
C GLN A 297 -35.92 12.44 -13.39
N THR A 298 -36.31 11.16 -13.32
CA THR A 298 -37.60 10.71 -12.79
C THR A 298 -37.36 9.72 -11.65
N GLY A 299 -37.14 10.24 -10.44
CA GLY A 299 -36.65 9.42 -9.33
C GLY A 299 -35.19 9.06 -9.53
N LEU A 300 -34.89 7.76 -9.61
CA LEU A 300 -33.54 7.23 -9.87
C LEU A 300 -33.26 6.97 -11.35
N GLU A 301 -34.28 7.09 -12.19
CA GLU A 301 -34.18 6.80 -13.62
C GLU A 301 -33.90 8.08 -14.40
N ALA A 302 -32.87 8.04 -15.25
CA ALA A 302 -32.62 9.07 -16.24
C ALA A 302 -33.39 8.73 -17.52
N GLN A 303 -34.24 9.64 -17.99
CA GLN A 303 -34.97 9.46 -19.26
C GLN A 303 -34.36 10.28 -20.39
N ILE A 304 -34.29 9.66 -21.55
CA ILE A 304 -33.90 10.29 -22.82
C ILE A 304 -35.13 10.48 -23.71
N LYS A 305 -35.27 11.65 -24.33
CA LYS A 305 -36.34 11.97 -25.30
C LYS A 305 -35.76 12.66 -26.52
N SER A 306 -36.14 12.21 -27.71
CA SER A 306 -35.59 12.73 -28.97
C SER A 306 -35.80 14.23 -29.16
N GLU A 307 -36.99 14.77 -28.85
CA GLU A 307 -37.28 16.22 -28.98
C GLU A 307 -36.25 17.08 -28.24
N ARG A 308 -36.00 16.77 -26.96
CA ARG A 308 -35.03 17.49 -26.12
C ARG A 308 -33.60 17.31 -26.63
N MET A 309 -33.21 16.09 -26.98
CA MET A 309 -31.83 15.78 -27.38
C MET A 309 -31.49 16.40 -28.73
N LEU A 310 -32.43 16.41 -29.67
CA LEU A 310 -32.26 17.06 -30.97
C LEU A 310 -32.17 18.58 -30.85
N GLU A 311 -32.91 19.19 -29.91
CA GLU A 311 -32.79 20.61 -29.59
C GLU A 311 -31.41 20.95 -29.00
N LEU A 312 -30.93 20.15 -28.03
CA LEU A 312 -29.69 20.42 -27.32
C LEU A 312 -28.43 20.09 -28.12
N LEU A 313 -28.41 18.97 -28.84
CA LEU A 313 -27.21 18.39 -29.46
C LEU A 313 -27.28 18.35 -30.99
N GLY A 314 -28.44 18.61 -31.58
CA GLY A 314 -28.67 18.44 -33.01
C GLY A 314 -28.86 16.99 -33.42
N ILE A 315 -28.75 16.74 -34.73
CA ILE A 315 -28.98 15.42 -35.34
C ILE A 315 -27.85 14.45 -34.92
N PRO A 316 -28.17 13.23 -34.44
CA PRO A 316 -27.16 12.24 -34.10
C PRO A 316 -26.41 11.73 -35.34
N LEU A 317 -25.18 11.28 -35.13
CA LEU A 317 -24.35 10.61 -36.13
C LEU A 317 -24.90 9.23 -36.50
N SER A 318 -25.44 8.51 -35.51
CA SER A 318 -26.14 7.25 -35.72
C SER A 318 -27.22 7.01 -34.66
N LEU A 319 -28.26 6.27 -35.07
CA LEU A 319 -29.33 5.76 -34.22
C LEU A 319 -29.55 4.29 -34.60
N GLU A 320 -29.25 3.39 -33.69
CA GLU A 320 -29.18 1.95 -33.94
C GLU A 320 -29.99 1.18 -32.90
N ILE A 321 -30.74 0.17 -33.34
CA ILE A 321 -31.39 -0.80 -32.44
C ILE A 321 -30.41 -1.95 -32.23
N LEU A 322 -29.97 -2.16 -30.99
CA LEU A 322 -29.00 -3.18 -30.62
C LEU A 322 -29.66 -4.53 -30.29
N GLY A 323 -30.89 -4.49 -29.78
CA GLY A 323 -31.66 -5.69 -29.46
C GLY A 323 -33.10 -5.36 -29.05
N THR A 324 -33.98 -6.35 -29.12
CA THR A 324 -35.37 -6.24 -28.68
C THR A 324 -35.57 -7.03 -27.40
N GLU A 325 -35.93 -6.36 -26.30
CA GLU A 325 -36.23 -7.02 -25.02
C GLU A 325 -37.69 -7.49 -24.95
N SER A 326 -38.60 -6.72 -25.55
CA SER A 326 -40.02 -7.05 -25.65
C SER A 326 -40.63 -6.49 -26.93
N THR A 327 -41.93 -6.67 -27.12
CA THR A 327 -42.64 -6.18 -28.33
C THR A 327 -42.61 -4.65 -28.44
N ASP A 328 -42.55 -3.95 -27.30
CA ASP A 328 -42.63 -2.48 -27.21
C ASP A 328 -41.38 -1.83 -26.59
N SER A 329 -40.34 -2.61 -26.26
CA SER A 329 -39.08 -2.09 -25.71
C SER A 329 -37.88 -2.72 -26.41
N ALA A 330 -37.01 -1.87 -26.91
CA ALA A 330 -35.74 -2.22 -27.54
C ALA A 330 -34.58 -1.53 -26.81
N LEU A 331 -33.44 -2.21 -26.73
CA LEU A 331 -32.17 -1.57 -26.44
C LEU A 331 -31.71 -0.85 -27.69
N PHE A 332 -31.56 0.47 -27.60
CA PHE A 332 -31.09 1.30 -28.69
C PHE A 332 -29.88 2.14 -28.27
N ARG A 333 -29.07 2.52 -29.26
CA ARG A 333 -27.90 3.38 -29.10
C ARG A 333 -28.05 4.63 -29.96
N VAL A 334 -27.81 5.78 -29.34
CA VAL A 334 -27.75 7.08 -30.03
C VAL A 334 -26.36 7.68 -29.88
N THR A 335 -25.77 8.11 -30.99
CA THR A 335 -24.39 8.61 -31.03
C THR A 335 -24.35 10.06 -31.50
N TRP A 336 -23.74 10.95 -30.72
CA TRP A 336 -23.36 12.31 -31.09
C TRP A 336 -21.83 12.48 -31.01
N PRO A 337 -21.26 13.56 -31.57
CA PRO A 337 -19.85 13.88 -31.34
C PRO A 337 -19.55 13.99 -29.84
N GLY A 338 -18.76 13.05 -29.31
CA GLY A 338 -18.34 13.05 -27.92
C GLY A 338 -19.33 12.46 -26.90
N LEU A 339 -20.49 11.96 -27.35
CA LEU A 339 -21.54 11.37 -26.50
C LEU A 339 -22.12 10.11 -27.15
N ILE A 340 -22.18 9.01 -26.40
CA ILE A 340 -22.94 7.81 -26.79
C ILE A 340 -23.91 7.51 -25.66
N VAL A 341 -25.18 7.26 -25.98
CA VAL A 341 -26.21 6.89 -25.01
C VAL A 341 -26.83 5.57 -25.43
N GLU A 342 -26.93 4.64 -24.47
CA GLU A 342 -27.69 3.40 -24.59
C GLU A 342 -28.89 3.45 -23.64
N ALA A 343 -30.06 3.10 -24.15
CA ALA A 343 -31.32 3.19 -23.42
C ALA A 343 -32.29 2.08 -23.83
N PHE A 344 -33.19 1.73 -22.91
CA PHE A 344 -34.28 0.80 -23.13
C PHE A 344 -35.58 1.58 -23.37
N GLY A 345 -36.25 1.31 -24.49
CA GLY A 345 -37.55 1.91 -24.79
C GLY A 345 -37.93 1.86 -26.26
N THR A 346 -38.61 2.89 -26.73
CA THR A 346 -39.09 3.00 -28.12
C THR A 346 -38.06 3.73 -28.97
N CYS A 347 -37.81 3.23 -30.19
CA CYS A 347 -36.87 3.83 -31.14
C CYS A 347 -37.31 3.54 -32.58
N ASP A 348 -37.49 4.59 -33.38
CA ASP A 348 -37.64 4.52 -34.83
C ASP A 348 -36.50 5.30 -35.51
N PRO A 349 -35.49 4.59 -36.05
CA PRO A 349 -34.39 5.20 -36.77
C PRO A 349 -34.81 6.03 -37.99
N SER A 350 -35.95 5.72 -38.61
CA SER A 350 -36.40 6.37 -39.85
C SER A 350 -36.92 7.79 -39.60
N SER A 351 -37.58 8.00 -38.46
CA SER A 351 -38.12 9.29 -38.03
C SER A 351 -37.24 10.02 -37.02
N LEU A 352 -36.11 9.41 -36.58
CA LEU A 352 -35.26 9.89 -35.50
C LEU A 352 -36.04 10.11 -34.19
N THR A 353 -37.06 9.29 -33.94
CA THR A 353 -37.86 9.35 -32.72
C THR A 353 -37.40 8.27 -31.76
N PHE A 354 -37.14 8.65 -30.51
CA PHE A 354 -36.72 7.74 -29.46
C PHE A 354 -37.10 8.28 -28.08
N GLU A 355 -37.51 7.38 -27.21
CA GLU A 355 -37.83 7.67 -25.81
C GLU A 355 -37.57 6.40 -24.98
N GLY A 356 -36.87 6.56 -23.86
CA GLY A 356 -36.55 5.42 -23.00
C GLY A 356 -35.80 5.79 -21.72
N THR A 357 -35.56 4.77 -20.90
CA THR A 357 -34.75 4.85 -19.69
C THR A 357 -33.30 4.58 -20.06
N VAL A 358 -32.41 5.51 -19.68
CA VAL A 358 -30.98 5.45 -19.95
C VAL A 358 -30.35 4.35 -19.10
N HIS A 359 -29.60 3.48 -19.76
CA HIS A 359 -28.83 2.41 -19.13
C HIS A 359 -27.35 2.78 -19.05
N GLN A 360 -26.80 3.37 -20.12
CA GLN A 360 -25.38 3.69 -20.17
C GLN A 360 -25.10 4.96 -20.97
N VAL A 361 -24.14 5.76 -20.49
CA VAL A 361 -23.71 6.99 -21.15
C VAL A 361 -22.19 7.03 -21.22
N PHE A 362 -21.65 7.36 -22.38
CA PHE A 362 -20.21 7.55 -22.60
C PHE A 362 -19.94 8.99 -23.05
N LEU A 363 -19.02 9.66 -22.35
CA LEU A 363 -18.56 11.01 -22.65
C LEU A 363 -17.09 10.98 -23.03
N SER A 364 -16.72 11.60 -24.15
CA SER A 364 -15.32 11.70 -24.58
C SER A 364 -14.85 13.11 -24.92
N TYR A 365 -15.75 14.09 -25.00
CA TYR A 365 -15.40 15.50 -25.25
C TYR A 365 -15.69 16.40 -24.05
N SER A 366 -14.90 17.47 -23.91
CA SER A 366 -14.97 18.46 -22.82
C SER A 366 -16.23 19.32 -22.81
N LEU A 367 -17.11 19.16 -23.80
CA LEU A 367 -18.41 19.81 -23.84
C LEU A 367 -19.38 19.27 -22.78
N PHE A 368 -19.18 18.00 -22.40
CA PHE A 368 -20.01 17.29 -21.45
C PHE A 368 -19.34 17.23 -20.09
N GLU A 369 -20.15 17.30 -19.04
CA GLU A 369 -19.66 17.31 -17.66
C GLU A 369 -20.59 16.59 -16.69
N THR A 370 -20.04 16.14 -15.57
CA THR A 370 -20.83 15.69 -14.42
C THR A 370 -21.34 16.90 -13.61
N GLY A 371 -22.25 16.69 -12.65
CA GLY A 371 -22.77 17.79 -11.82
C GLY A 371 -21.72 18.50 -10.96
N SER A 372 -20.64 17.83 -10.55
CA SER A 372 -19.50 18.50 -9.91
C SER A 372 -18.53 19.16 -10.90
N GLY A 373 -18.80 19.07 -12.20
CA GLY A 373 -18.04 19.68 -13.28
C GLY A 373 -16.84 18.86 -13.77
N LEU A 374 -16.80 17.53 -13.58
CA LEU A 374 -15.76 16.68 -14.18
C LEU A 374 -16.00 16.48 -15.68
N ARG A 375 -14.95 16.65 -16.49
CA ARG A 375 -15.05 16.60 -17.94
C ARG A 375 -13.95 15.74 -18.56
N PRO A 376 -14.23 15.07 -19.70
CA PRO A 376 -13.15 14.59 -20.56
C PRO A 376 -12.22 15.74 -20.96
N GLY A 377 -10.91 15.50 -20.88
CA GLY A 377 -9.85 16.48 -21.07
C GLY A 377 -9.33 17.11 -19.78
N ASP A 378 -10.03 16.96 -18.65
CA ASP A 378 -9.52 17.44 -17.36
C ASP A 378 -8.29 16.65 -16.90
N SER A 379 -7.44 17.28 -16.11
CA SER A 379 -6.35 16.58 -15.44
C SER A 379 -6.91 15.52 -14.48
N VAL A 380 -6.24 14.38 -14.36
CA VAL A 380 -6.56 13.36 -13.35
C VAL A 380 -6.58 13.93 -11.92
N HIS A 381 -5.87 15.03 -11.66
CA HIS A 381 -5.89 15.69 -10.35
C HIS A 381 -7.25 16.30 -10.00
N GLU A 382 -8.06 16.70 -11.00
CA GLU A 382 -9.45 17.12 -10.78
C GLU A 382 -10.32 15.96 -10.28
N LEU A 383 -10.07 14.76 -10.79
CA LEU A 383 -10.71 13.54 -10.31
C LEU A 383 -10.25 13.20 -8.88
N TYR A 384 -8.94 13.28 -8.60
CA TYR A 384 -8.40 13.00 -7.26
C TYR A 384 -8.86 14.01 -6.21
N LEU A 385 -9.15 15.25 -6.61
CA LEU A 385 -9.71 16.25 -5.70
C LEU A 385 -11.13 15.89 -5.23
N ARG A 386 -11.91 15.19 -6.07
CA ARG A 386 -13.28 14.75 -5.75
C ARG A 386 -13.32 13.35 -5.16
N TYR A 387 -12.46 12.46 -5.66
CA TYR A 387 -12.37 11.05 -5.29
C TYR A 387 -10.91 10.65 -5.00
N PRO A 388 -10.35 11.00 -3.81
CA PRO A 388 -8.94 10.82 -3.48
C PRO A 388 -8.38 9.40 -3.59
N PHE A 389 -9.21 8.36 -3.50
CA PHE A 389 -8.81 6.93 -3.52
C PHE A 389 -9.18 6.21 -4.82
N VAL A 390 -9.56 6.95 -5.86
CA VAL A 390 -10.16 6.38 -7.09
C VAL A 390 -9.18 5.50 -7.86
N ARG A 391 -7.89 5.83 -7.78
CA ARG A 391 -6.81 5.10 -8.44
C ARG A 391 -6.67 3.69 -7.90
N GLU A 392 -6.76 3.54 -6.58
CA GLU A 392 -6.66 2.24 -5.89
C GLU A 392 -7.89 1.35 -6.12
N ASN A 393 -9.02 1.97 -6.49
CA ASN A 393 -10.28 1.30 -6.81
C ASN A 393 -10.51 1.11 -8.32
N GLY A 394 -9.44 1.22 -9.13
CA GLY A 394 -9.52 0.95 -10.58
C GLY A 394 -10.33 1.96 -11.38
N TYR A 395 -10.52 3.17 -10.84
CA TYR A 395 -11.32 4.23 -11.45
C TYR A 395 -12.81 3.93 -11.62
N LEU A 396 -13.34 3.11 -10.70
CA LEU A 396 -14.76 2.80 -10.57
C LEU A 396 -15.28 3.38 -9.25
N ILE A 397 -16.38 4.14 -9.32
CA ILE A 397 -17.00 4.78 -8.16
C ILE A 397 -18.49 4.48 -8.22
N GLN A 398 -19.07 4.00 -7.12
CA GLN A 398 -20.46 3.53 -7.10
C GLN A 398 -21.32 4.33 -6.13
N LEU A 399 -22.56 4.59 -6.53
CA LEU A 399 -23.65 5.06 -5.69
C LEU A 399 -24.68 3.94 -5.64
N GLN A 400 -25.05 3.50 -4.44
CA GLN A 400 -26.10 2.51 -4.23
C GLN A 400 -27.26 3.18 -3.51
N GLU A 401 -28.44 3.19 -4.15
CA GLU A 401 -29.67 3.72 -3.58
C GLU A 401 -30.77 2.65 -3.64
N GLY A 402 -31.00 1.97 -2.52
CA GLY A 402 -31.88 0.81 -2.47
C GLY A 402 -31.32 -0.36 -3.28
N SER A 403 -32.05 -0.80 -4.31
CA SER A 403 -31.61 -1.84 -5.24
C SER A 403 -30.88 -1.29 -6.47
N ALA A 404 -30.97 0.01 -6.75
CA ALA A 404 -30.35 0.62 -7.91
C ALA A 404 -28.87 0.92 -7.66
N VAL A 405 -28.04 0.71 -8.67
CA VAL A 405 -26.60 0.97 -8.62
C VAL A 405 -26.20 1.85 -9.78
N THR A 406 -25.66 3.02 -9.47
CA THR A 406 -25.03 3.89 -10.46
C THR A 406 -23.52 3.77 -10.34
N THR A 407 -22.84 3.46 -11.45
CA THR A 407 -21.38 3.37 -11.50
C THR A 407 -20.81 4.43 -12.43
N LEU A 408 -19.92 5.27 -11.89
CA LEU A 408 -19.05 6.15 -12.65
C LEU A 408 -17.71 5.44 -12.90
N ALA A 409 -17.41 5.18 -14.16
CA ALA A 409 -16.14 4.62 -14.62
C ALA A 409 -15.34 5.67 -15.39
N VAL A 410 -14.08 5.88 -15.02
CA VAL A 410 -13.22 6.89 -15.66
C VAL A 410 -12.02 6.21 -16.33
N GLN A 411 -11.80 6.52 -17.61
CA GLN A 411 -10.63 6.09 -18.35
C GLN A 411 -9.65 7.25 -18.47
N LEU A 412 -8.37 6.98 -18.19
CA LEU A 412 -7.30 7.96 -18.27
C LEU A 412 -6.38 7.71 -19.47
N GLU A 413 -5.83 8.80 -20.01
CA GLU A 413 -4.75 8.79 -20.99
C GLU A 413 -3.75 9.90 -20.64
N SER A 414 -2.49 9.54 -20.44
CA SER A 414 -1.39 10.49 -20.16
C SER A 414 -1.69 11.51 -19.04
N ASP A 415 -2.26 11.05 -17.92
CA ASP A 415 -2.69 11.88 -16.77
C ASP A 415 -3.89 12.81 -17.02
N TYR A 416 -4.66 12.59 -18.09
CA TYR A 416 -5.92 13.28 -18.37
C TYR A 416 -7.09 12.30 -18.43
N ILE A 417 -8.29 12.79 -18.15
CA ILE A 417 -9.54 12.04 -18.32
C ILE A 417 -9.83 11.92 -19.81
N ALA A 418 -9.68 10.72 -20.37
CA ALA A 418 -9.98 10.46 -21.77
C ALA A 418 -11.46 10.17 -22.00
N ARG A 419 -12.10 9.50 -21.04
CA ARG A 419 -13.51 9.11 -21.12
C ARG A 419 -14.13 9.00 -19.74
N ILE A 420 -15.40 9.38 -19.66
CA ILE A 420 -16.27 9.12 -18.52
C ILE A 420 -17.40 8.22 -19.00
N THR A 421 -17.68 7.16 -18.26
CA THR A 421 -18.81 6.27 -18.51
C THR A 421 -19.69 6.24 -17.27
N LEU A 422 -20.98 6.49 -17.44
CA LEU A 422 -21.99 6.33 -16.39
C LEU A 422 -22.84 5.10 -16.73
N ILE A 423 -22.94 4.16 -15.79
CA ILE A 423 -23.75 2.95 -15.90
C ILE A 423 -24.86 3.05 -14.86
N LEU A 424 -26.10 2.85 -15.28
CA LEU A 424 -27.32 2.93 -14.49
C LEU A 424 -27.99 1.55 -14.51
N ASP A 425 -27.92 0.84 -13.38
CA ASP A 425 -28.44 -0.52 -13.18
C ASP A 425 -29.58 -0.58 -12.15
#